data_AF-M4C3V0-F1
#
_entry.id   AF-M4C3V0-F1
#
_cell.length_a   1.000
_cell.length_b   1.000
_cell.length_c   1.000
_cell.angle_alpha   90.00
_cell.angle_beta   90.00
_cell.angle_gamma   90.00
#
_symmetry.space_group_name_H-M   'P 1'
#
loop_
_entity.id
_entity.type
_entity.pdbx_description
1 polymer ?
#
loop_
_entity_poly.entity_id
_entity_poly.type
_entity_poly.pdbx_seq_one_letter_code
_entity_poly.pdbx_strand_id
1 'polypeptide(L)'
;MLISGVATLFLVCLALPLAIVSANKYDLNGWYPCSDKTFSDEGNSTGGIAECAVYRAPLCYPGICETPPSVDSTVDIFVKQFPATSEDPAIATNVWFVGGGPGDSSSSMEFSMTYLHHLLEGKANIYIMDHRGTGRSTLLDCVSAQATTTGSPFGSEIDLSEVAACAQDLKYKYGDLSSFSMTTAATDIATFISEYTNGKSTIVYGMSYGTALVERLMHLKNPTVIGYVLDSILTTSAAPDDKFPYVSTIDRGVGEMGDAFLDLCIDDEECSRYFRTGNLSTSSH
;
A
#
# COMPACT_ATOMS: atom_id res chain seq x y z
N MET A 1 -59.38 34.92 -22.68
CA MET A 1 -59.11 33.93 -21.62
C MET A 1 -58.37 32.76 -22.24
N LEU A 2 -57.05 32.72 -22.08
CA LEU A 2 -56.18 31.57 -22.38
C LEU A 2 -54.98 31.76 -21.44
N ILE A 3 -54.96 30.98 -20.36
CA ILE A 3 -53.91 30.99 -19.34
C ILE A 3 -52.92 29.90 -19.76
N SER A 4 -51.73 30.30 -20.20
CA SER A 4 -50.60 29.40 -20.44
C SER A 4 -49.83 29.24 -19.13
N GLY A 5 -49.92 28.06 -18.51
CA GLY A 5 -49.16 27.71 -17.30
C GLY A 5 -47.70 27.43 -17.65
N VAL A 6 -46.79 28.20 -17.05
CA VAL A 6 -45.36 27.93 -17.04
C VAL A 6 -45.06 27.04 -15.84
N ALA A 7 -44.69 25.79 -16.07
CA ALA A 7 -44.19 24.90 -15.02
C ALA A 7 -42.70 25.19 -14.78
N THR A 8 -42.40 25.83 -13.67
CA THR A 8 -41.03 26.09 -13.19
C THR A 8 -40.45 24.80 -12.60
N LEU A 9 -39.48 24.18 -13.29
CA LEU A 9 -38.68 23.09 -12.72
C LEU A 9 -37.73 23.69 -11.67
N PHE A 10 -37.95 23.36 -10.39
CA PHE A 10 -36.98 23.61 -9.34
C PHE A 10 -35.90 22.53 -9.38
N LEU A 11 -34.69 22.92 -9.80
CA LEU A 11 -33.49 22.09 -9.68
C LEU A 11 -33.06 22.10 -8.20
N VAL A 12 -33.36 21.04 -7.46
CA VAL A 12 -32.86 20.86 -6.09
C VAL A 12 -31.42 20.37 -6.19
N CYS A 13 -30.46 21.28 -6.03
CA CYS A 13 -29.06 20.93 -5.80
C CYS A 13 -28.94 20.30 -4.41
N LEU A 14 -28.94 18.97 -4.35
CA LEU A 14 -28.49 18.22 -3.18
C LEU A 14 -26.97 18.40 -3.07
N ALA A 15 -26.53 19.43 -2.36
CA ALA A 15 -25.17 19.52 -1.86
C ALA A 15 -25.00 18.45 -0.79
N LEU A 16 -24.41 17.31 -1.16
CA LEU A 16 -23.87 16.36 -0.18
C LEU A 16 -22.77 17.09 0.60
N PRO A 17 -22.89 17.24 1.93
CA PRO A 17 -21.78 17.75 2.71
C PRO A 17 -20.67 16.69 2.65
N LEU A 18 -19.56 16.97 1.99
CA LEU A 18 -18.32 16.29 2.33
C LEU A 18 -18.03 16.68 3.77
N ALA A 19 -18.27 15.75 4.69
CA ALA A 19 -17.74 15.86 6.03
C ALA A 19 -16.21 15.83 5.91
N ILE A 20 -15.60 17.02 5.92
CA ILE A 20 -14.15 17.14 6.09
C ILE A 20 -13.90 16.71 7.53
N VAL A 21 -13.46 15.48 7.72
CA VAL A 21 -12.87 15.06 8.99
C VAL A 21 -11.59 15.87 9.12
N SER A 22 -11.64 16.98 9.86
CA SER A 22 -10.43 17.71 10.23
C SER A 22 -9.61 16.77 11.10
N ALA A 23 -8.47 16.33 10.58
CA ALA A 23 -7.54 15.53 11.35
C ALA A 23 -7.01 16.40 12.50
N ASN A 24 -7.03 15.86 13.71
CA ASN A 24 -6.57 16.62 14.86
C ASN A 24 -5.03 16.61 14.83
N LYS A 25 -4.40 17.73 15.19
CA LYS A 25 -2.92 17.81 15.25
C LYS A 25 -2.31 16.76 16.20
N TYR A 26 -3.12 16.18 17.09
CA TYR A 26 -2.76 15.14 18.05
C TYR A 26 -2.78 13.71 17.48
N ASP A 27 -3.21 13.52 16.24
CA ASP A 27 -3.32 12.18 15.66
C ASP A 27 -1.99 11.69 15.09
N LEU A 28 -0.98 12.56 14.93
CA LEU A 28 0.40 12.16 14.65
C LEU A 28 1.21 12.26 15.95
N ASN A 29 1.87 11.18 16.35
CA ASN A 29 2.63 11.14 17.60
C ASN A 29 3.95 11.95 17.58
N GLY A 30 4.33 12.49 16.42
CA GLY A 30 5.56 13.26 16.20
C GLY A 30 6.58 12.48 15.38
N TRP A 31 7.55 13.20 14.81
CA TRP A 31 8.66 12.61 14.07
C TRP A 31 9.81 12.29 15.02
N TYR A 32 10.24 11.04 15.03
CA TYR A 32 11.34 10.55 15.86
C TYR A 32 12.46 10.03 14.96
N PRO A 33 13.75 10.34 15.27
CA PRO A 33 14.86 9.73 14.57
C PRO A 33 14.77 8.20 14.67
N CYS A 34 14.95 7.51 13.54
CA CYS A 34 14.94 6.06 13.46
C CYS A 34 16.03 5.56 12.50
N SER A 35 16.19 4.25 12.39
CA SER A 35 17.20 3.67 11.50
C SER A 35 16.81 3.83 10.03
N ASP A 36 17.78 4.08 9.15
CA ASP A 36 17.55 4.14 7.71
C ASP A 36 17.02 2.81 7.16
N LYS A 37 17.47 1.69 7.75
CA LYS A 37 16.95 0.34 7.54
C LYS A 37 16.45 -0.26 8.86
N THR A 38 15.20 -0.70 8.92
CA THR A 38 14.57 -1.18 10.16
C THR A 38 15.08 -2.56 10.60
N PHE A 39 15.47 -3.42 9.65
CA PHE A 39 15.83 -4.82 9.92
C PHE A 39 17.25 -5.20 9.44
N SER A 40 18.18 -4.25 9.33
CA SER A 40 19.56 -4.61 8.98
C SER A 40 20.24 -5.35 10.14
N ASP A 41 20.89 -6.48 9.85
CA ASP A 41 21.74 -7.24 10.78
C ASP A 41 22.95 -6.44 11.31
N GLU A 42 23.20 -5.26 10.75
CA GLU A 42 24.21 -4.31 11.19
C GLU A 42 23.59 -3.39 12.27
N GLY A 43 24.06 -3.56 13.50
CA GLY A 43 23.52 -2.93 14.71
C GLY A 43 23.45 -1.40 14.68
N ASN A 44 22.67 -0.88 15.64
CA ASN A 44 22.40 0.51 15.99
C ASN A 44 22.96 1.57 15.00
N SER A 45 22.12 1.98 14.04
CA SER A 45 22.40 3.04 13.07
C SER A 45 22.47 4.40 13.77
N THR A 46 23.59 4.66 14.43
CA THR A 46 23.94 6.01 14.87
C THR A 46 24.34 6.80 13.62
N GLY A 47 23.46 7.67 13.12
CA GLY A 47 23.74 8.57 11.99
C GLY A 47 22.83 8.48 10.77
N GLY A 48 21.70 7.77 10.83
CA GLY A 48 20.68 7.82 9.79
C GLY A 48 19.93 9.16 9.74
N ILE A 49 19.34 9.48 8.60
CA ILE A 49 18.50 10.69 8.41
C ILE A 49 17.01 10.37 8.52
N ALA A 50 16.65 9.09 8.67
CA ALA A 50 15.27 8.66 8.73
C ALA A 50 14.54 9.18 9.97
N GLU A 51 13.28 9.53 9.77
CA GLU A 51 12.34 9.86 10.83
C GLU A 51 11.11 8.96 10.72
N CYS A 52 10.59 8.51 11.85
CA CYS A 52 9.46 7.61 11.95
C CYS A 52 8.37 8.22 12.82
N ALA A 53 7.12 7.93 12.50
CA ALA A 53 5.94 8.38 13.22
C ALA A 53 4.83 7.32 13.17
N VAL A 54 3.86 7.47 14.08
CA VAL A 54 2.59 6.75 14.07
C VAL A 54 1.47 7.76 13.93
N TYR A 55 0.67 7.58 12.88
CA TYR A 55 -0.58 8.28 12.63
C TYR A 55 -1.75 7.43 13.12
N ARG A 56 -2.59 8.01 13.97
CA ARG A 56 -3.83 7.41 14.45
C ARG A 56 -4.96 7.71 13.45
N ALA A 57 -5.17 6.78 12.53
CA ALA A 57 -6.24 6.88 11.54
C ALA A 57 -7.58 6.41 12.15
N PRO A 58 -8.73 6.89 11.64
CA PRO A 58 -10.00 6.27 11.95
C PRO A 58 -10.03 4.83 11.42
N LEU A 59 -10.63 3.91 12.18
CA LEU A 59 -10.87 2.54 11.73
C LEU A 59 -11.74 2.56 10.46
N CYS A 60 -12.82 3.34 10.48
CA CYS A 60 -13.72 3.56 9.35
C CYS A 60 -13.77 5.03 8.95
N TYR A 61 -13.45 5.31 7.69
CA TYR A 61 -13.71 6.63 7.10
C TYR A 61 -15.18 6.76 6.68
N PRO A 62 -15.76 7.98 6.77
CA PRO A 62 -17.13 8.24 6.34
C PRO A 62 -17.40 7.80 4.90
N GLY A 63 -18.52 7.10 4.69
CA GLY A 63 -18.94 6.63 3.36
C GLY A 63 -18.25 5.34 2.89
N ILE A 64 -17.32 4.79 3.67
CA ILE A 64 -16.73 3.46 3.41
C ILE A 64 -17.35 2.41 4.34
N CYS A 65 -17.31 2.65 5.65
CA CYS A 65 -17.86 1.77 6.67
C CYS A 65 -18.25 2.53 7.94
N GLU A 66 -18.85 1.82 8.90
CA GLU A 66 -19.19 2.36 10.21
C GLU A 66 -18.47 1.56 11.30
N THR A 67 -17.85 2.26 12.26
CA THR A 67 -17.24 1.64 13.43
C THR A 67 -18.32 1.23 14.42
N PRO A 68 -18.46 -0.07 14.78
CA PRO A 68 -19.35 -0.49 15.86
C PRO A 68 -18.94 0.13 17.20
N PRO A 69 -19.89 0.46 18.10
CA PRO A 69 -19.57 1.03 19.42
C PRO A 69 -18.72 0.12 20.32
N SER A 70 -18.64 -1.18 19.99
CA SER A 70 -17.95 -2.20 20.77
C SER A 70 -16.49 -2.41 20.40
N VAL A 71 -15.97 -1.75 19.35
CA VAL A 71 -14.59 -1.89 18.90
C VAL A 71 -13.86 -0.55 18.99
N ASP A 72 -12.53 -0.57 18.96
CA ASP A 72 -11.74 0.66 18.90
C ASP A 72 -12.07 1.44 17.62
N SER A 73 -12.24 2.74 17.76
CA SER A 73 -12.57 3.63 16.64
C SER A 73 -11.37 4.01 15.78
N THR A 74 -10.16 3.63 16.18
CA THR A 74 -8.91 4.03 15.52
C THR A 74 -7.98 2.86 15.28
N VAL A 75 -7.07 3.05 14.33
CA VAL A 75 -5.94 2.16 14.03
C VAL A 75 -4.66 2.97 13.98
N ASP A 76 -3.57 2.37 14.44
CA ASP A 76 -2.24 2.95 14.33
C ASP A 76 -1.65 2.63 12.95
N ILE A 77 -1.14 3.66 12.28
CA ILE A 77 -0.51 3.61 10.96
C ILE A 77 0.93 4.12 11.08
N PHE A 78 1.89 3.24 10.83
CA PHE A 78 3.31 3.57 10.82
C PHE A 78 3.70 4.27 9.51
N VAL A 79 4.43 5.37 9.64
CA VAL A 79 4.99 6.15 8.53
C VAL A 79 6.45 6.43 8.79
N LYS A 80 7.26 6.38 7.73
CA LYS A 80 8.68 6.74 7.76
C LYS A 80 8.98 7.74 6.65
N GLN A 81 9.85 8.70 6.94
CA GLN A 81 10.34 9.66 5.97
C GLN A 81 11.86 9.76 5.97
N PHE A 82 12.43 10.07 4.81
CA PHE A 82 13.77 10.63 4.65
C PHE A 82 13.57 12.10 4.29
N PRO A 83 13.89 13.05 5.18
CA PRO A 83 13.79 14.46 4.88
C PRO A 83 14.78 14.85 3.77
N ALA A 84 14.46 15.89 3.01
CA ALA A 84 15.45 16.56 2.17
C ALA A 84 16.65 17.03 3.01
N THR A 85 17.86 16.85 2.50
CA THR A 85 19.11 17.23 3.17
C THR A 85 19.84 18.35 2.44
N SER A 86 19.58 18.51 1.13
CA SER A 86 20.17 19.57 0.30
C SER A 86 19.25 20.78 0.13
N GLU A 87 17.97 20.63 0.49
CA GLU A 87 16.95 21.69 0.50
C GLU A 87 16.22 21.68 1.84
N ASP A 88 15.51 22.76 2.17
CA ASP A 88 14.66 22.78 3.37
C ASP A 88 13.47 21.81 3.19
N PRO A 89 13.33 20.78 4.06
CA PRO A 89 12.21 19.83 4.02
C PRO A 89 10.83 20.49 3.97
N ALA A 90 10.66 21.70 4.51
CA ALA A 90 9.39 22.42 4.51
C ALA A 90 8.99 22.94 3.12
N ILE A 91 9.93 23.00 2.16
CA ILE A 91 9.65 23.47 0.78
C ILE A 91 10.01 22.46 -0.30
N ALA A 92 10.74 21.40 0.04
CA ALA A 92 11.13 20.35 -0.89
C ALA A 92 9.92 19.61 -1.50
N THR A 93 10.12 19.03 -2.68
CA THR A 93 9.14 18.12 -3.30
C THR A 93 9.08 16.81 -2.52
N ASN A 94 7.91 16.16 -2.50
CA ASN A 94 7.73 14.87 -1.84
C ASN A 94 7.65 13.74 -2.87
N VAL A 95 8.22 12.59 -2.51
CA VAL A 95 8.00 11.31 -3.20
C VAL A 95 7.44 10.31 -2.21
N TRP A 96 6.33 9.67 -2.55
CA TRP A 96 5.69 8.62 -1.75
C TRP A 96 5.89 7.27 -2.42
N PHE A 97 6.51 6.33 -1.74
CA PHE A 97 6.55 4.93 -2.16
C PHE A 97 5.40 4.16 -1.53
N VAL A 98 4.64 3.47 -2.38
CA VAL A 98 3.51 2.62 -2.03
C VAL A 98 3.88 1.20 -2.46
N GLY A 99 4.36 0.42 -1.49
CA GLY A 99 4.82 -0.96 -1.70
C GLY A 99 3.68 -1.94 -1.99
N GLY A 100 4.09 -3.11 -2.52
CA GLY A 100 3.22 -4.20 -2.94
C GLY A 100 2.95 -5.26 -1.88
N GLY A 101 2.89 -6.52 -2.31
CA GLY A 101 2.38 -7.66 -1.55
C GLY A 101 1.13 -8.22 -2.24
N PRO A 102 -0.09 -8.00 -1.71
CA PRO A 102 -0.46 -7.28 -0.48
C PRO A 102 0.00 -7.99 0.80
N GLY A 103 -0.03 -7.28 1.93
CA GLY A 103 0.34 -7.84 3.24
C GLY A 103 1.78 -7.53 3.68
N ASP A 104 2.64 -7.15 2.74
CA ASP A 104 4.03 -6.78 3.02
C ASP A 104 4.14 -5.47 3.80
N SER A 105 5.14 -5.40 4.67
CA SER A 105 5.55 -4.15 5.31
C SER A 105 6.27 -3.24 4.29
N SER A 106 6.13 -1.93 4.46
CA SER A 106 6.87 -0.92 3.72
C SER A 106 8.38 -0.94 3.97
N SER A 107 8.85 -1.69 4.96
CA SER A 107 10.28 -1.97 5.13
C SER A 107 10.94 -2.54 3.87
N SER A 108 10.18 -3.27 3.04
CA SER A 108 10.60 -3.73 1.71
C SER A 108 11.03 -2.58 0.78
N MET A 109 10.52 -1.36 0.99
CA MET A 109 10.79 -0.17 0.17
C MET A 109 11.93 0.71 0.73
N GLU A 110 12.52 0.38 1.89
CA GLU A 110 13.56 1.22 2.52
C GLU A 110 14.84 1.30 1.67
N PHE A 111 15.16 0.24 0.92
CA PHE A 111 16.23 0.28 -0.06
C PHE A 111 15.94 1.30 -1.17
N SER A 112 14.73 1.27 -1.74
CA SER A 112 14.28 2.21 -2.77
C SER A 112 14.24 3.65 -2.26
N MET A 113 13.82 3.88 -1.01
CA MET A 113 13.93 5.20 -0.36
C MET A 113 15.36 5.71 -0.35
N THR A 114 16.28 4.90 0.19
CA THR A 114 17.69 5.29 0.32
C THR A 114 18.31 5.58 -1.05
N TYR A 115 18.05 4.69 -2.01
CA TYR A 115 18.58 4.80 -3.36
C TYR A 115 18.03 6.02 -4.09
N LEU A 116 16.72 6.29 -4.01
CA LEU A 116 16.13 7.46 -4.65
C LEU A 116 16.59 8.76 -3.99
N HIS A 117 16.70 8.80 -2.65
CA HIS A 117 17.19 9.98 -1.94
C HIS A 117 18.61 10.34 -2.38
N HIS A 118 19.47 9.32 -2.52
CA HIS A 118 20.82 9.47 -3.07
C HIS A 118 20.82 9.99 -4.52
N LEU A 119 20.03 9.38 -5.41
CA LEU A 119 19.94 9.79 -6.82
C LEU A 119 19.42 11.23 -7.00
N LEU A 120 18.54 11.68 -6.11
CA LEU A 120 18.03 13.04 -6.08
C LEU A 120 18.94 14.01 -5.30
N GLU A 121 20.13 13.55 -4.90
CA GLU A 121 21.10 14.34 -4.13
C GLU A 121 20.47 14.97 -2.86
N GLY A 122 19.51 14.28 -2.24
CA GLY A 122 18.81 14.76 -1.04
C GLY A 122 17.91 15.98 -1.25
N LYS A 123 17.44 16.27 -2.48
CA LYS A 123 16.56 17.42 -2.79
C LYS A 123 15.07 17.18 -2.53
N ALA A 124 14.67 15.97 -2.18
CA ALA A 124 13.27 15.60 -1.98
C ALA A 124 13.06 14.91 -0.63
N ASN A 125 11.90 15.12 -0.03
CA ASN A 125 11.42 14.27 1.06
C ASN A 125 10.91 12.97 0.45
N ILE A 126 11.26 11.84 1.04
CA ILE A 126 10.78 10.54 0.60
C ILE A 126 9.99 9.90 1.73
N TYR A 127 8.82 9.34 1.43
CA TYR A 127 7.89 8.75 2.39
C TYR A 127 7.59 7.30 2.05
N ILE A 128 7.42 6.48 3.09
CA ILE A 128 6.79 5.17 3.04
C ILE A 128 5.79 5.04 4.18
N MET A 129 4.80 4.17 4.00
CA MET A 129 3.77 3.87 4.99
C MET A 129 3.51 2.36 4.97
N ASP A 130 3.48 1.74 6.15
CA ASP A 130 2.91 0.39 6.26
C ASP A 130 1.39 0.53 6.08
N HIS A 131 0.79 -0.21 5.14
CA HIS A 131 -0.65 -0.18 4.94
C HIS A 131 -1.37 -0.65 6.20
N ARG A 132 -2.56 -0.12 6.49
CA ARG A 132 -3.41 -0.67 7.55
C ARG A 132 -3.51 -2.19 7.44
N GLY A 133 -3.32 -2.89 8.55
CA GLY A 133 -3.35 -4.36 8.56
C GLY A 133 -2.02 -5.04 8.23
N THR A 134 -0.94 -4.28 7.97
CA THR A 134 0.37 -4.81 7.57
C THR A 134 1.49 -4.27 8.45
N GLY A 135 2.59 -5.01 8.55
CA GLY A 135 3.80 -4.59 9.27
C GLY A 135 3.52 -4.01 10.66
N ARG A 136 3.89 -2.74 10.85
CA ARG A 136 3.76 -1.97 12.09
C ARG A 136 2.45 -1.18 12.17
N SER A 137 1.60 -1.27 11.14
CA SER A 137 0.33 -0.54 11.04
C SER A 137 -0.86 -1.43 11.41
N THR A 138 -1.06 -1.66 12.71
CA THR A 138 -2.19 -2.48 13.22
C THR A 138 -2.31 -3.81 12.45
N LEU A 139 -1.26 -4.64 12.51
CA LEU A 139 -1.19 -5.92 11.79
C LEU A 139 -2.46 -6.75 12.00
N LEU A 140 -3.00 -7.32 10.92
CA LEU A 140 -4.09 -8.29 10.97
C LEU A 140 -3.56 -9.61 11.51
N ASP A 141 -3.58 -9.73 12.84
CA ASP A 141 -3.05 -10.86 13.59
C ASP A 141 -4.19 -11.73 14.15
N CYS A 142 -4.21 -13.01 13.77
CA CYS A 142 -5.26 -13.99 14.07
C CYS A 142 -4.89 -14.87 15.26
N VAL A 143 -4.55 -14.23 16.38
CA VAL A 143 -4.04 -14.89 17.58
C VAL A 143 -5.06 -15.84 18.19
N SER A 144 -6.34 -15.48 18.28
CA SER A 144 -7.35 -16.36 18.89
C SER A 144 -7.59 -17.61 18.04
N ALA A 145 -7.55 -17.44 16.72
CA ALA A 145 -7.63 -18.54 15.75
C ALA A 145 -6.33 -19.37 15.68
N GLN A 146 -5.23 -18.88 16.28
CA GLN A 146 -3.89 -19.47 16.21
C GLN A 146 -3.32 -19.58 14.77
N ALA A 147 -3.89 -18.84 13.82
CA ALA A 147 -3.54 -18.92 12.39
C ALA A 147 -2.25 -18.17 12.02
N THR A 148 -1.75 -17.34 12.93
CA THR A 148 -0.52 -16.54 12.80
C THR A 148 0.46 -16.84 13.95
N THR A 149 0.30 -17.99 14.60
CA THR A 149 1.09 -18.40 15.76
C THR A 149 1.70 -19.78 15.54
N THR A 150 2.53 -20.25 16.48
CA THR A 150 3.08 -21.62 16.43
C THR A 150 2.03 -22.74 16.49
N GLY A 151 0.74 -22.40 16.66
CA GLY A 151 -0.36 -23.34 16.55
C GLY A 151 -0.78 -23.67 15.11
N SER A 152 -0.39 -22.85 14.13
CA SER A 152 -0.72 -23.07 12.72
C SER A 152 0.18 -24.12 12.06
N PRO A 153 -0.33 -24.91 11.08
CA PRO A 153 0.47 -25.82 10.27
C PRO A 153 1.67 -25.16 9.58
N PHE A 154 1.57 -23.87 9.22
CA PHE A 154 2.64 -23.11 8.57
C PHE A 154 3.23 -22.00 9.47
N GLY A 155 2.99 -22.08 10.79
CA GLY A 155 3.54 -21.14 11.76
C GLY A 155 2.94 -19.73 11.61
N SER A 156 3.73 -18.76 11.18
CA SER A 156 3.23 -17.40 10.98
C SER A 156 2.49 -17.20 9.66
N GLU A 157 2.54 -18.18 8.75
CA GLU A 157 1.78 -18.18 7.51
C GLU A 157 0.44 -18.87 7.71
N ILE A 158 -0.62 -18.29 7.14
CA ILE A 158 -1.99 -18.80 7.28
C ILE A 158 -2.18 -20.01 6.35
N ASP A 159 -2.62 -21.14 6.91
CA ASP A 159 -3.09 -22.27 6.12
C ASP A 159 -4.51 -22.00 5.57
N LEU A 160 -4.83 -22.56 4.39
CA LEU A 160 -6.13 -22.36 3.76
C LEU A 160 -7.30 -22.78 4.66
N SER A 161 -7.13 -23.80 5.49
CA SER A 161 -8.16 -24.27 6.43
C SER A 161 -8.41 -23.30 7.60
N GLU A 162 -7.48 -22.38 7.86
CA GLU A 162 -7.53 -21.45 8.99
C GLU A 162 -8.21 -20.12 8.63
N VAL A 163 -8.34 -19.82 7.33
CA VAL A 163 -8.86 -18.55 6.80
C VAL A 163 -10.22 -18.18 7.40
N ALA A 164 -11.14 -19.14 7.52
CA ALA A 164 -12.47 -18.88 8.06
C ALA A 164 -12.43 -18.49 9.55
N ALA A 165 -11.62 -19.18 10.35
CA ALA A 165 -11.46 -18.88 11.77
C ALA A 165 -10.72 -17.54 11.98
N CYS A 166 -9.69 -17.28 11.19
CA CYS A 166 -8.97 -16.01 11.18
C CYS A 166 -9.89 -14.83 10.82
N ALA A 167 -10.72 -14.97 9.77
CA ALA A 167 -11.71 -13.95 9.43
C ALA A 167 -12.73 -13.69 10.56
N GLN A 168 -13.13 -14.73 11.28
CA GLN A 168 -14.02 -14.59 12.44
C GLN A 168 -13.37 -13.85 13.60
N ASP A 169 -12.10 -14.16 13.91
CA ASP A 169 -11.31 -13.48 14.95
C ASP A 169 -11.14 -11.98 14.62
N LEU A 170 -10.73 -11.67 13.39
CA LEU A 170 -10.60 -10.29 12.93
C LEU A 170 -11.94 -9.55 12.96
N LYS A 171 -13.04 -10.18 12.54
CA LYS A 171 -14.38 -9.58 12.59
C LYS A 171 -14.83 -9.30 14.02
N TYR A 172 -14.46 -10.15 14.98
CA TYR A 172 -14.73 -9.88 16.38
C TYR A 172 -13.95 -8.65 16.88
N LYS A 173 -12.68 -8.53 16.48
CA LYS A 173 -11.79 -7.44 16.90
C LYS A 173 -12.12 -6.08 16.27
N TYR A 174 -12.48 -6.06 14.98
CA TYR A 174 -12.60 -4.82 14.20
C TYR A 174 -14.00 -4.58 13.63
N GLY A 175 -14.94 -5.53 13.76
CA GLY A 175 -16.25 -5.42 13.16
C GLY A 175 -16.20 -5.61 11.64
N ASP A 176 -16.67 -4.64 10.87
CA ASP A 176 -16.64 -4.71 9.42
C ASP A 176 -15.21 -4.62 8.88
N LEU A 177 -14.73 -5.70 8.25
CA LEU A 177 -13.38 -5.78 7.69
C LEU A 177 -13.20 -4.94 6.41
N SER A 178 -14.26 -4.32 5.89
CA SER A 178 -14.13 -3.27 4.88
C SER A 178 -13.30 -2.07 5.40
N SER A 179 -13.14 -1.93 6.71
CA SER A 179 -12.16 -1.05 7.36
C SER A 179 -10.72 -1.31 6.90
N PHE A 180 -10.37 -2.50 6.43
CA PHE A 180 -9.05 -2.83 5.87
C PHE A 180 -9.03 -2.94 4.34
N SER A 181 -10.06 -2.40 3.66
CA SER A 181 -10.13 -2.42 2.20
C SER A 181 -9.09 -1.51 1.53
N MET A 182 -8.84 -1.74 0.24
CA MET A 182 -8.02 -0.85 -0.60
C MET A 182 -8.51 0.60 -0.59
N THR A 183 -9.83 0.84 -0.50
CA THR A 183 -10.35 2.21 -0.46
C THR A 183 -9.94 2.88 0.85
N THR A 184 -10.04 2.17 1.97
CA THR A 184 -9.69 2.71 3.28
C THR A 184 -8.19 2.94 3.40
N ALA A 185 -7.36 2.00 2.94
CA ALA A 185 -5.91 2.15 2.88
C ALA A 185 -5.47 3.31 1.97
N ALA A 186 -6.09 3.49 0.79
CA ALA A 186 -5.82 4.64 -0.06
C ALA A 186 -6.26 5.97 0.60
N THR A 187 -7.29 5.92 1.45
CA THR A 187 -7.77 7.09 2.19
C THR A 187 -6.78 7.48 3.30
N ASP A 188 -6.10 6.52 3.95
CA ASP A 188 -4.98 6.84 4.87
C ASP A 188 -3.90 7.64 4.17
N ILE A 189 -3.47 7.17 3.00
CA ILE A 189 -2.41 7.83 2.22
C ILE A 189 -2.88 9.23 1.81
N ALA A 190 -4.12 9.36 1.32
CA ALA A 190 -4.70 10.66 0.95
C ALA A 190 -4.74 11.64 2.13
N THR A 191 -5.28 11.20 3.27
CA THR A 191 -5.36 12.00 4.49
C THR A 191 -3.97 12.38 4.97
N PHE A 192 -3.02 11.44 4.98
CA PHE A 192 -1.67 11.75 5.44
C PHE A 192 -0.96 12.75 4.54
N ILE A 193 -1.06 12.58 3.21
CA ILE A 193 -0.52 13.54 2.24
C ILE A 193 -1.12 14.93 2.47
N SER A 194 -2.43 15.03 2.66
CA SER A 194 -3.13 16.32 2.85
C SER A 194 -2.74 17.01 4.16
N GLU A 195 -2.72 16.26 5.27
CA GLU A 195 -2.72 16.84 6.61
C GLU A 195 -1.35 16.88 7.28
N TYR A 196 -0.44 15.96 6.92
CA TYR A 196 0.82 15.74 7.66
C TYR A 196 2.08 15.85 6.83
N THR A 197 1.98 16.15 5.53
CA THR A 197 3.14 16.53 4.71
C THR A 197 3.30 18.05 4.65
N ASN A 198 4.35 18.53 3.97
CA ASN A 198 4.66 19.96 3.84
C ASN A 198 3.72 20.74 2.87
N GLY A 199 2.70 20.09 2.31
CA GLY A 199 1.75 20.71 1.37
C GLY A 199 2.36 21.09 0.01
N LYS A 200 3.55 20.59 -0.32
CA LYS A 200 4.22 20.80 -1.61
C LYS A 200 3.87 19.71 -2.61
N SER A 201 4.38 19.88 -3.83
CA SER A 201 4.23 18.92 -4.91
C SER A 201 4.63 17.52 -4.46
N THR A 202 3.77 16.55 -4.74
CA THR A 202 3.96 15.15 -4.38
C THR A 202 3.89 14.28 -5.63
N ILE A 203 4.84 13.36 -5.76
CA ILE A 203 4.79 12.26 -6.74
C ILE A 203 4.57 10.96 -5.96
N VAL A 204 3.64 10.12 -6.42
CA VAL A 204 3.37 8.82 -5.78
C VAL A 204 3.83 7.69 -6.69
N TYR A 205 4.71 6.84 -6.19
CA TYR A 205 5.25 5.66 -6.84
C TYR A 205 4.60 4.41 -6.27
N GLY A 206 3.81 3.68 -7.06
CA GLY A 206 3.25 2.39 -6.71
C GLY A 206 4.06 1.25 -7.32
N MET A 207 4.30 0.20 -6.54
CA MET A 207 4.98 -1.03 -7.00
C MET A 207 4.10 -2.25 -6.75
N SER A 208 3.95 -3.13 -7.75
CA SER A 208 3.19 -4.39 -7.61
C SER A 208 1.76 -4.12 -7.11
N TYR A 209 1.25 -4.79 -6.06
CA TYR A 209 -0.05 -4.47 -5.45
C TYR A 209 -0.23 -2.97 -5.13
N GLY A 210 0.85 -2.26 -4.82
CA GLY A 210 0.84 -0.82 -4.60
C GLY A 210 0.31 -0.03 -5.79
N THR A 211 0.41 -0.53 -7.03
CA THR A 211 -0.18 0.15 -8.20
C THR A 211 -1.71 0.15 -8.14
N ALA A 212 -2.32 -0.95 -7.71
CA ALA A 212 -3.78 -1.02 -7.53
C ALA A 212 -4.24 -0.05 -6.44
N LEU A 213 -3.45 0.09 -5.37
CA LEU A 213 -3.74 1.05 -4.31
C LEU A 213 -3.56 2.50 -4.78
N VAL A 214 -2.53 2.79 -5.57
CA VAL A 214 -2.29 4.11 -6.16
C VAL A 214 -3.39 4.47 -7.18
N GLU A 215 -3.85 3.53 -8.00
CA GLU A 215 -5.03 3.75 -8.87
C GLU A 215 -6.26 4.14 -8.02
N ARG A 216 -6.46 3.50 -6.86
CA ARG A 216 -7.54 3.89 -5.96
C ARG A 216 -7.33 5.28 -5.36
N LEU A 217 -6.09 5.63 -5.00
CA LEU A 217 -5.70 6.96 -4.52
C LEU A 217 -5.98 8.06 -5.56
N MET A 218 -5.74 7.79 -6.85
CA MET A 218 -6.01 8.74 -7.94
C MET A 218 -7.48 9.17 -7.96
N HIS A 219 -8.41 8.26 -7.64
CA HIS A 219 -9.84 8.57 -7.56
C HIS A 219 -10.22 9.48 -6.40
N LEU A 220 -9.38 9.59 -5.35
CA LEU A 220 -9.62 10.45 -4.19
C LEU A 220 -9.22 11.92 -4.42
N LYS A 221 -8.54 12.23 -5.55
CA LYS A 221 -8.20 13.59 -5.99
C LYS A 221 -7.44 14.43 -4.94
N ASN A 222 -6.20 14.05 -4.64
CA ASN A 222 -5.32 14.86 -3.79
C ASN A 222 -4.71 16.04 -4.57
N PRO A 223 -4.97 17.31 -4.20
CA PRO A 223 -4.53 18.49 -4.98
C PRO A 223 -3.01 18.67 -5.06
N THR A 224 -2.27 18.18 -4.07
CA THR A 224 -0.80 18.30 -4.02
C THR A 224 -0.10 17.20 -4.82
N VAL A 225 -0.82 16.12 -5.21
CA VAL A 225 -0.24 15.04 -6.01
C VAL A 225 -0.25 15.44 -7.47
N ILE A 226 0.94 15.68 -8.02
CA ILE A 226 1.15 16.18 -9.39
C ILE A 226 1.53 15.08 -10.39
N GLY A 227 1.83 13.87 -9.91
CA GLY A 227 2.27 12.77 -10.75
C GLY A 227 2.19 11.42 -10.06
N TYR A 228 2.02 10.38 -10.87
CA TYR A 228 1.96 8.99 -10.44
C TYR A 228 2.90 8.15 -11.30
N VAL A 229 3.62 7.22 -10.66
CA VAL A 229 4.42 6.19 -11.33
C VAL A 229 3.85 4.83 -10.91
N LEU A 230 3.55 3.97 -11.88
CA LEU A 230 3.05 2.62 -11.63
C LEU A 230 4.06 1.63 -12.21
N ASP A 231 4.73 0.90 -11.33
CA ASP A 231 5.76 -0.08 -11.67
C ASP A 231 5.24 -1.50 -11.41
N SER A 232 5.35 -2.37 -12.42
CA SER A 232 4.87 -3.75 -12.38
C SER A 232 3.37 -3.83 -12.07
N ILE A 233 2.57 -3.30 -13.00
CA ILE A 233 1.18 -2.90 -12.81
C ILE A 233 0.25 -4.08 -12.51
N LEU A 234 -0.40 -4.03 -11.34
CA LEU A 234 -1.71 -4.62 -11.08
C LEU A 234 -2.80 -3.54 -11.16
N THR A 235 -3.84 -3.79 -11.95
CA THR A 235 -4.93 -2.84 -12.19
C THR A 235 -6.23 -3.26 -11.51
N THR A 236 -7.00 -2.27 -11.08
CA THR A 236 -8.31 -2.46 -10.46
C THR A 236 -9.43 -2.42 -11.50
N SER A 237 -10.11 -3.56 -11.67
CA SER A 237 -11.51 -3.68 -12.15
C SER A 237 -11.89 -3.27 -13.59
N ALA A 238 -10.94 -2.90 -14.47
CA ALA A 238 -11.27 -2.57 -15.87
C ALA A 238 -10.96 -3.69 -16.89
N ALA A 239 -10.25 -4.73 -16.49
CA ALA A 239 -9.95 -5.86 -17.37
C ALA A 239 -11.14 -6.84 -17.39
N PRO A 240 -11.58 -7.33 -18.56
CA PRO A 240 -12.47 -8.49 -18.66
C PRO A 240 -11.92 -9.68 -17.87
N ASP A 241 -12.77 -10.55 -17.33
CA ASP A 241 -12.38 -11.68 -16.47
C ASP A 241 -11.25 -12.54 -17.09
N ASP A 242 -11.28 -12.78 -18.41
CA ASP A 242 -10.25 -13.56 -19.12
C ASP A 242 -8.89 -12.84 -19.25
N LYS A 243 -8.88 -11.53 -18.99
CA LYS A 243 -7.71 -10.63 -19.07
C LYS A 243 -7.34 -10.01 -17.72
N PHE A 244 -8.08 -10.32 -16.66
CA PHE A 244 -7.77 -9.83 -15.34
C PHE A 244 -6.46 -10.45 -14.86
N PRO A 245 -5.53 -9.67 -14.28
CA PRO A 245 -4.22 -10.17 -13.86
C PRO A 245 -4.34 -10.95 -12.54
N TYR A 246 -5.02 -12.10 -12.58
CA TYR A 246 -5.07 -13.00 -11.44
C TYR A 246 -3.66 -13.50 -11.15
N VAL A 247 -3.25 -13.44 -9.88
CA VAL A 247 -1.95 -13.97 -9.44
C VAL A 247 -1.79 -15.44 -9.82
N SER A 248 -2.87 -16.23 -9.81
CA SER A 248 -2.87 -17.63 -10.27
C SER A 248 -2.55 -17.82 -11.76
N THR A 249 -2.46 -16.75 -12.53
CA THR A 249 -2.10 -16.76 -13.96
C THR A 249 -0.76 -16.09 -14.24
N ILE A 250 -0.04 -15.66 -13.20
CA ILE A 250 1.23 -14.93 -13.37
C ILE A 250 2.28 -15.78 -14.09
N ASP A 251 2.31 -17.10 -13.86
CA ASP A 251 3.19 -18.05 -14.53
C ASP A 251 3.02 -18.03 -16.05
N ARG A 252 1.78 -17.86 -16.54
CA ARG A 252 1.52 -17.68 -17.97
C ARG A 252 2.10 -16.36 -18.49
N GLY A 253 2.03 -15.30 -17.69
CA GLY A 253 2.54 -13.98 -18.05
C GLY A 253 4.06 -13.89 -18.06
N VAL A 254 4.74 -14.63 -17.18
CA VAL A 254 6.21 -14.70 -17.15
C VAL A 254 6.78 -15.90 -17.90
N GLY A 255 5.93 -16.80 -18.41
CA GLY A 255 6.33 -18.01 -19.11
C GLY A 255 7.24 -17.74 -20.31
N GLU A 256 6.92 -16.71 -21.12
CA GLU A 256 7.77 -16.30 -22.24
C GLU A 256 9.18 -15.86 -21.79
N MET A 257 9.28 -15.20 -20.64
CA MET A 257 10.58 -14.81 -20.05
C MET A 257 11.34 -16.03 -19.50
N GLY A 258 10.61 -16.98 -18.90
CA GLY A 258 11.16 -18.26 -18.46
C GLY A 258 11.72 -19.07 -19.62
N ASP A 259 10.95 -19.19 -20.70
CA ASP A 259 11.37 -19.88 -21.92
C ASP A 259 12.61 -19.20 -22.53
N ALA A 260 12.61 -17.86 -22.67
CA ALA A 260 13.76 -17.12 -23.17
C ALA A 260 15.02 -17.30 -22.28
N PHE A 261 14.85 -17.33 -20.96
CA PHE A 261 15.94 -17.60 -20.04
C PHE A 261 16.49 -19.03 -20.19
N LEU A 262 15.61 -20.02 -20.36
CA LEU A 262 15.99 -21.40 -20.60
C LEU A 262 16.68 -21.58 -21.96
N ASP A 263 16.27 -20.85 -22.99
CA ASP A 263 16.93 -20.84 -24.30
C ASP A 263 18.37 -20.31 -24.17
N LEU A 264 18.58 -19.23 -23.42
CA LEU A 264 19.94 -18.73 -23.14
C LEU A 264 20.77 -19.75 -22.34
N CYS A 265 20.14 -20.49 -21.43
CA CYS A 265 20.81 -21.53 -20.65
C CYS A 265 21.26 -22.73 -21.51
N ILE A 266 20.52 -23.07 -22.57
CA ILE A 266 20.90 -24.13 -23.52
C ILE A 266 22.24 -23.79 -24.20
N ASP A 267 22.43 -22.53 -24.55
CA ASP A 267 23.62 -22.04 -25.24
C ASP A 267 24.82 -21.79 -24.31
N ASP A 268 24.61 -21.83 -22.99
CA ASP A 268 25.66 -21.64 -21.98
C ASP A 268 26.17 -22.99 -21.45
N GLU A 269 27.48 -23.26 -21.58
CA GLU A 269 28.09 -24.54 -21.16
C GLU A 269 27.98 -24.78 -19.64
N GLU A 270 27.99 -23.73 -18.83
CA GLU A 270 27.90 -23.86 -17.38
C GLU A 270 26.45 -24.11 -16.92
N CYS A 271 25.46 -23.52 -17.58
CA CYS A 271 24.06 -23.68 -17.27
C CYS A 271 23.52 -25.02 -17.81
N SER A 272 23.77 -25.31 -19.08
CA SER A 272 23.27 -26.50 -19.78
C SER A 272 23.69 -27.82 -19.12
N ARG A 273 24.86 -27.89 -18.45
CA ARG A 273 25.34 -29.10 -17.74
C ARG A 273 24.39 -29.59 -16.64
N TYR A 274 23.55 -28.71 -16.09
CA TYR A 274 22.56 -29.06 -15.06
C TYR A 274 21.29 -29.69 -15.64
N PHE A 275 21.08 -29.60 -16.96
CA PHE A 275 19.93 -30.14 -17.64
C PHE A 275 20.33 -31.37 -18.45
N ARG A 276 19.61 -32.48 -18.29
CA ARG A 276 19.87 -33.69 -19.09
C ARG A 276 19.58 -33.38 -20.56
N THR A 277 20.34 -33.98 -21.46
CA THR A 277 20.15 -33.91 -22.92
C THR A 277 18.76 -34.43 -23.31
N GLY A 278 17.76 -33.55 -23.25
CA GLY A 278 16.37 -33.78 -23.57
C GLY A 278 15.71 -32.41 -23.55
N ASN A 279 15.06 -32.04 -24.65
CA ASN A 279 14.49 -30.71 -24.88
C ASN A 279 13.84 -30.14 -23.62
N LEU A 280 14.39 -29.03 -23.12
CA LEU A 280 13.91 -28.32 -21.93
C LEU A 280 12.43 -27.95 -22.04
N SER A 281 11.96 -27.74 -23.27
CA SER A 281 10.55 -27.48 -23.62
C SER A 281 9.58 -28.62 -23.31
N THR A 282 10.05 -29.84 -23.00
CA THR A 282 9.18 -31.00 -22.68
C THR A 282 9.12 -31.36 -21.20
N SER A 283 9.90 -30.67 -20.36
CA SER A 283 10.02 -30.94 -18.92
C SER A 283 9.08 -30.10 -18.04
N SER A 284 8.34 -29.16 -18.63
CA SER A 284 7.57 -28.13 -17.92
C SER A 284 6.04 -28.33 -17.97
N HIS A 285 5.56 -29.56 -18.09
CA HIS A 285 4.13 -29.91 -18.00
C HIS A 285 3.79 -30.64 -16.71
#